data_AF-A0A1I4U5W3-F1
#
_entry.id   AF-A0A1I4U5W3-F1
#
_cell.length_a   1.000
_cell.length_b   1.000
_cell.length_c   1.000
_cell.angle_alpha   90.00
_cell.angle_beta   90.00
_cell.angle_gamma   90.00
#
_symmetry.space_group_name_H-M   'P 1'
#
loop_
_entity.id
_entity.type
_entity.pdbx_description
1 polymer ?
#
loop_
_entity_poly.entity_id
_entity_poly.type
_entity_poly.pdbx_seq_one_letter_code
_entity_poly.pdbx_strand_id
1 'polypeptide(L)'
;MIPQKVTDGIHSFRAIDWDRELFDELVPLPEGTTYNAYLIKGSEKTALIDTIYPPKTAEFIAAIKKSGVERIDYIVANHAEQDHSGSIPAILELFPEAKVVTNAKCKRFIMDTLPVDRDAFITVGDGHTLSLGNKTLQFLMTPWVHWPDTMCTYVPESRIAFTCDFLGAHLATTDLYADDEARVETAAKRYYAEIMMPYRAFSKEAVDKVGALALDFIAPSHGPVYARPPFILDLYRSWTSDAPKPFVVIPYVSMYESTAQMVAYLTDRLIERGIGVKPINVVDLDTGEFAMSLVEASTVVFASPTVLSGPHPGVAYAALLANVLGLKAKYAAVIGSFGWEGNLPEIVQSMLPKLGATFFEPVMVKGLPREAAFAELDRLADDIAAAHAAAPVAA
;
A
#
# COMPACT_ATOMS: atom_id res chain seq x y z
N MET A 1 16.39 20.32 -3.10
CA MET A 1 15.00 20.35 -3.60
C MET A 1 14.82 21.55 -4.53
N ILE A 2 14.19 21.33 -5.69
CA ILE A 2 13.84 22.37 -6.66
C ILE A 2 12.31 22.30 -6.87
N PRO A 3 11.57 23.42 -6.77
CA PRO A 3 10.13 23.40 -7.05
C PRO A 3 9.87 23.10 -8.53
N GLN A 4 9.05 22.10 -8.81
CA GLN A 4 8.70 21.69 -10.18
C GLN A 4 7.26 22.09 -10.48
N LYS A 5 7.01 22.75 -11.61
CA LYS A 5 5.65 23.14 -12.02
C LYS A 5 4.87 21.89 -12.42
N VAL A 6 3.71 21.66 -11.79
CA VAL A 6 2.77 20.59 -12.19
C VAL A 6 1.77 21.14 -13.21
N THR A 7 1.17 22.29 -12.90
CA THR A 7 0.26 23.03 -13.77
C THR A 7 0.25 24.51 -13.37
N ASP A 8 -0.54 25.35 -14.04
CA ASP A 8 -0.56 26.79 -13.81
C ASP A 8 -0.94 27.16 -12.36
N GLY A 9 0.00 27.81 -11.68
CA GLY A 9 -0.12 28.20 -10.28
C GLY A 9 0.09 27.06 -9.27
N ILE A 10 0.46 25.85 -9.71
CA ILE A 10 0.64 24.68 -8.83
C ILE A 10 2.05 24.09 -9.02
N HIS A 11 2.82 24.05 -7.95
CA HIS A 11 4.19 23.55 -7.94
C HIS A 11 4.37 22.44 -6.90
N SER A 12 5.11 21.40 -7.25
CA SER A 12 5.51 20.32 -6.35
C SER A 12 6.88 20.61 -5.74
N PHE A 13 6.98 20.37 -4.44
CA PHE A 13 8.19 20.39 -3.63
C PHE A 13 8.45 18.96 -3.17
N ARG A 14 9.44 18.30 -3.78
CA ARG A 14 9.71 16.87 -3.56
C ARG A 14 11.04 16.71 -2.85
N ALA A 15 11.01 16.20 -1.62
CA ALA A 15 12.20 15.72 -0.95
C ALA A 15 12.43 14.27 -1.42
N ILE A 16 13.38 14.09 -2.33
CA ILE A 16 13.73 12.76 -2.85
C ILE A 16 14.67 12.10 -1.84
N ASP A 17 14.28 10.93 -1.35
CA ASP A 17 15.05 10.17 -0.37
C ASP A 17 15.53 8.86 -0.97
N TRP A 18 16.67 8.93 -1.66
CA TRP A 18 17.31 7.79 -2.31
C TRP A 18 17.83 6.74 -1.32
N ASP A 19 18.26 7.21 -0.15
CA ASP A 19 18.96 6.38 0.84
C ASP A 19 17.99 5.77 1.87
N ARG A 20 16.67 6.00 1.72
CA ARG A 20 15.67 5.42 2.61
C ARG A 20 15.43 3.97 2.23
N GLU A 21 15.90 3.04 3.06
CA GLU A 21 15.74 1.60 2.81
C GLU A 21 14.54 0.97 3.52
N LEU A 22 14.04 1.59 4.60
CA LEU A 22 12.97 1.03 5.44
C LEU A 22 12.03 2.12 5.96
N PHE A 23 10.74 2.02 5.65
CA PHE A 23 9.68 2.93 6.10
C PHE A 23 8.98 2.36 7.34
N ASP A 24 8.72 3.20 8.34
CA ASP A 24 8.16 2.82 9.67
C ASP A 24 8.83 1.63 10.36
N GLU A 25 10.11 1.40 10.07
CA GLU A 25 10.85 0.22 10.54
C GLU A 25 10.18 -1.11 10.18
N LEU A 26 9.39 -1.12 9.09
CA LEU A 26 8.53 -2.25 8.70
C LEU A 26 8.50 -2.50 7.18
N VAL A 27 8.35 -1.45 6.37
CA VAL A 27 8.08 -1.53 4.93
C VAL A 27 9.37 -1.31 4.15
N PRO A 28 9.96 -2.34 3.49
CA PRO A 28 11.22 -2.18 2.79
C PRO A 28 11.05 -1.37 1.50
N LEU A 29 11.99 -0.46 1.24
CA LEU A 29 11.97 0.50 0.14
C LEU A 29 13.15 0.26 -0.82
N PRO A 30 13.09 -0.73 -1.73
CA PRO A 30 14.21 -1.06 -2.61
C PRO A 30 14.59 0.08 -3.57
N GLU A 31 13.67 1.02 -3.82
CA GLU A 31 13.82 2.13 -4.76
C GLU A 31 13.73 3.50 -4.06
N GLY A 32 13.88 3.54 -2.73
CA GLY A 32 13.71 4.76 -1.93
C GLY A 32 12.28 5.32 -1.96
N THR A 33 12.12 6.60 -1.61
CA THR A 33 10.82 7.29 -1.63
C THR A 33 10.96 8.78 -1.94
N THR A 34 9.83 9.48 -2.04
CA THR A 34 9.79 10.94 -1.99
C THR A 34 8.76 11.40 -0.95
N TYR A 35 8.98 12.57 -0.37
CA TYR A 35 7.98 13.29 0.42
C TYR A 35 7.57 14.54 -0.34
N ASN A 36 6.34 14.55 -0.83
CA ASN A 36 5.84 15.57 -1.74
C ASN A 36 4.90 16.54 -1.00
N ALA A 37 5.19 17.82 -1.09
CA ALA A 37 4.26 18.90 -0.74
C ALA A 37 3.93 19.72 -1.99
N TYR A 38 2.75 20.35 -2.03
CA TYR A 38 2.30 21.08 -3.22
C TYR A 38 1.86 22.50 -2.88
N LEU A 39 2.47 23.49 -3.54
CA LEU A 39 2.11 24.89 -3.37
C LEU A 39 1.11 25.31 -4.46
N ILE A 40 -0.03 25.84 -4.02
CA ILE A 40 -1.10 26.35 -4.87
C ILE A 40 -1.19 27.86 -4.68
N LYS A 41 -0.88 28.62 -5.72
CA LYS A 41 -1.06 30.07 -5.77
C LYS A 41 -2.40 30.40 -6.41
N GLY A 42 -3.33 30.89 -5.60
CA GLY A 42 -4.53 31.58 -6.07
C GLY A 42 -4.27 33.07 -6.29
N SER A 43 -5.26 33.79 -6.81
CA SER A 43 -5.18 35.23 -7.03
C SER A 43 -5.22 36.05 -5.74
N GLU A 44 -5.75 35.49 -4.65
CA GLU A 44 -5.88 36.18 -3.36
C GLU A 44 -5.11 35.48 -2.23
N LYS A 45 -5.06 34.14 -2.26
CA LYS A 45 -4.46 33.34 -1.18
C LYS A 45 -3.57 32.23 -1.72
N THR A 46 -2.62 31.82 -0.90
CA THR A 46 -1.70 30.71 -1.21
C THR A 46 -1.91 29.57 -0.22
N ALA A 47 -2.02 28.34 -0.73
CA ALA A 47 -2.11 27.14 0.07
C ALA A 47 -0.90 26.23 -0.16
N LEU A 48 -0.43 25.60 0.91
CA LEU A 48 0.54 24.51 0.87
C LEU A 48 -0.19 23.22 1.25
N ILE A 49 -0.27 22.28 0.33
CA ILE A 49 -0.86 20.95 0.54
C ILE A 49 0.22 20.01 1.04
N ASP A 50 -0.04 19.46 2.22
CA ASP A 50 0.85 18.66 3.02
C ASP A 50 2.21 19.35 3.27
N THR A 51 3.02 18.72 4.09
CA THR A 51 4.40 19.09 4.35
C THR A 51 5.26 17.84 4.21
N ILE A 52 6.43 17.77 4.85
CA ILE A 52 7.34 16.65 4.64
C ILE A 52 7.94 16.11 5.94
N TYR A 53 8.61 14.97 5.80
CA TYR A 53 9.30 14.23 6.84
C TYR A 53 10.34 15.07 7.59
N PRO A 54 10.36 15.05 8.94
CA PRO A 54 11.19 15.96 9.75
C PRO A 54 12.70 15.97 9.40
N PRO A 55 13.34 14.83 9.08
CA PRO A 55 14.74 14.82 8.63
C PRO A 55 15.01 15.62 7.35
N LYS A 56 13.98 15.92 6.55
CA LYS A 56 14.10 16.70 5.31
C LYS A 56 13.62 18.15 5.48
N THR A 57 13.12 18.55 6.65
CA THR A 57 12.56 19.90 6.91
C THR A 57 13.50 21.03 6.51
N ALA A 58 14.79 20.95 6.84
CA ALA A 58 15.75 22.00 6.54
C ALA A 58 15.87 22.28 5.03
N GLU A 59 15.90 21.22 4.22
CA GLU A 59 15.94 21.31 2.76
C GLU A 59 14.65 21.93 2.20
N PHE A 60 13.50 21.55 2.75
CA PHE A 60 12.20 22.07 2.33
C PHE A 60 12.01 23.53 2.65
N ILE A 61 12.35 23.97 3.87
CA ILE A 61 12.32 25.38 4.25
C ILE A 61 13.25 26.21 3.35
N ALA A 62 14.45 25.70 3.04
CA ALA A 62 15.36 26.36 2.10
C ALA A 62 14.75 26.48 0.69
N ALA A 63 14.06 25.44 0.20
CA ALA A 63 13.38 25.45 -1.09
C ALA A 63 12.21 26.44 -1.13
N ILE A 64 11.38 26.48 -0.07
CA ILE A 64 10.28 27.45 0.06
C ILE A 64 10.80 28.88 0.01
N LYS A 65 11.83 29.20 0.80
CA LYS A 65 12.48 30.53 0.77
C LYS A 65 13.02 30.88 -0.62
N LYS A 66 13.73 29.95 -1.25
CA LYS A 66 14.31 30.15 -2.59
C LYS A 66 13.24 30.33 -3.69
N SER A 67 12.06 29.76 -3.51
CA SER A 67 10.95 29.88 -4.47
C SER A 67 10.30 31.27 -4.51
N GLY A 68 10.66 32.17 -3.58
CA GLY A 68 10.11 33.52 -3.51
C GLY A 68 8.65 33.56 -3.06
N VAL A 69 8.20 32.56 -2.31
CA VAL A 69 6.86 32.57 -1.70
C VAL A 69 6.87 33.53 -0.52
N GLU A 70 6.14 34.63 -0.65
CA GLU A 70 6.08 35.68 0.37
C GLU A 70 5.00 35.41 1.41
N ARG A 71 3.99 34.58 1.08
CA ARG A 71 2.83 34.34 1.93
C ARG A 71 2.29 32.93 1.72
N ILE A 72 1.95 32.27 2.82
CA ILE A 72 1.14 31.05 2.87
C ILE A 72 -0.02 31.35 3.80
N ASP A 73 -1.24 31.32 3.27
CA ASP A 73 -2.47 31.50 4.05
C ASP A 73 -2.90 30.21 4.74
N TYR A 74 -2.72 29.09 4.04
CA TYR A 74 -3.24 27.79 4.45
C TYR A 74 -2.18 26.70 4.32
N ILE A 75 -2.05 25.90 5.37
CA ILE A 75 -1.33 24.63 5.34
C ILE A 75 -2.40 23.54 5.40
N VAL A 76 -2.71 22.92 4.27
CA VAL A 76 -3.69 21.83 4.24
C VAL A 76 -2.99 20.55 4.66
N ALA A 77 -3.42 19.93 5.75
CA ALA A 77 -2.91 18.63 6.19
C ALA A 77 -3.93 17.55 5.85
N ASN A 78 -3.74 16.87 4.72
CA ASN A 78 -4.60 15.77 4.27
C ASN A 78 -4.51 14.57 5.21
N HIS A 79 -3.36 14.42 5.88
CA HIS A 79 -3.07 13.33 6.79
C HIS A 79 -2.17 13.79 7.93
N ALA A 80 -2.37 13.22 9.13
CA ALA A 80 -1.62 13.56 10.33
C ALA A 80 -0.26 12.86 10.46
N GLU A 81 0.03 11.80 9.71
CA GLU A 81 1.31 11.07 9.81
C GLU A 81 2.50 12.01 9.53
N GLN A 82 3.57 11.87 10.33
CA GLN A 82 4.60 12.90 10.46
C GLN A 82 5.51 13.01 9.24
N ASP A 83 5.54 12.01 8.37
CA ASP A 83 6.25 12.09 7.11
C ASP A 83 5.58 13.04 6.09
N HIS A 84 4.34 13.45 6.36
CA HIS A 84 3.59 14.46 5.61
C HIS A 84 3.20 15.67 6.47
N SER A 85 3.06 15.54 7.78
CA SER A 85 2.63 16.62 8.67
C SER A 85 3.79 17.22 9.48
N GLY A 86 4.92 16.53 9.56
CA GLY A 86 5.98 16.78 10.54
C GLY A 86 6.67 18.12 10.40
N SER A 87 6.61 18.74 9.22
CA SER A 87 7.18 20.07 8.98
C SER A 87 6.20 21.23 9.21
N ILE A 88 4.95 20.97 9.61
CA ILE A 88 3.95 22.01 9.91
C ILE A 88 4.48 23.07 10.88
N PRO A 89 5.11 22.72 12.04
CA PRO A 89 5.62 23.73 12.97
C PRO A 89 6.64 24.68 12.34
N ALA A 90 7.54 24.16 11.49
CA ALA A 90 8.55 24.97 10.82
C ALA A 90 7.95 25.91 9.76
N ILE A 91 6.86 25.50 9.10
CA ILE A 91 6.13 26.37 8.17
C ILE A 91 5.36 27.45 8.94
N LEU A 92 4.75 27.14 10.07
CA LEU A 92 4.09 28.13 10.94
C LEU A 92 5.08 29.13 11.53
N GLU A 93 6.31 28.72 11.86
CA GLU A 93 7.37 29.64 12.27
C GLU A 93 7.74 30.62 11.15
N LEU A 94 7.79 30.13 9.91
CA LEU A 94 8.11 30.95 8.74
C LEU A 94 6.94 31.85 8.30
N PHE A 95 5.70 31.39 8.47
CA PHE A 95 4.47 32.10 8.12
C PHE A 95 3.47 32.07 9.30
N PRO A 96 3.65 32.91 10.34
CA PRO A 96 2.87 32.84 11.57
C PRO A 96 1.37 33.11 11.43
N GLU A 97 0.96 33.75 10.34
CA GLU A 97 -0.46 34.02 10.04
C GLU A 97 -1.17 32.84 9.35
N ALA A 98 -0.42 31.82 8.90
CA ALA A 98 -0.99 30.68 8.21
C ALA A 98 -1.91 29.88 9.15
N LYS A 99 -2.97 29.29 8.58
CA LYS A 99 -3.87 28.37 9.29
C LYS A 99 -3.73 26.95 8.77
N VAL A 100 -3.68 25.99 9.68
CA VAL A 100 -3.68 24.57 9.35
C VAL A 100 -5.11 24.14 9.03
N VAL A 101 -5.39 23.77 7.80
CA VAL A 101 -6.73 23.36 7.33
C VAL A 101 -6.78 21.84 7.28
N THR A 102 -7.66 21.24 8.08
CA THR A 102 -7.83 19.78 8.11
C THR A 102 -9.15 19.36 8.74
N ASN A 103 -9.46 18.07 8.84
CA ASN A 103 -10.65 17.59 9.55
C ASN A 103 -10.43 17.44 11.06
N ALA A 104 -11.52 17.18 11.78
CA ALA A 104 -11.50 17.14 13.24
C ALA A 104 -10.58 16.04 13.83
N LYS A 105 -10.44 14.89 13.15
CA LYS A 105 -9.59 13.80 13.60
C LYS A 105 -8.12 14.11 13.36
N CYS A 106 -7.78 14.57 12.16
CA CYS A 106 -6.40 14.96 11.80
C CYS A 106 -5.91 16.09 12.70
N LYS A 107 -6.75 17.11 12.97
CA LYS A 107 -6.44 18.17 13.95
C LYS A 107 -6.02 17.59 15.30
N ARG A 108 -6.78 16.63 15.84
CA ARG A 108 -6.45 16.00 17.12
C ARG A 108 -5.10 15.27 17.05
N PHE A 109 -4.88 14.45 16.03
CA PHE A 109 -3.63 13.69 15.89
C PHE A 109 -2.40 14.59 15.70
N ILE A 110 -2.51 15.68 14.93
CA ILE A 110 -1.44 16.67 14.79
C ILE A 110 -1.16 17.31 16.15
N MET A 111 -2.18 17.71 16.91
CA MET A 111 -1.97 18.28 18.26
C MET A 111 -1.35 17.27 19.25
N ASP A 112 -1.61 15.98 19.08
CA ASP A 112 -1.05 14.93 19.93
C ASP A 112 0.43 14.64 19.61
N THR A 113 0.88 14.92 18.37
CA THR A 113 2.20 14.50 17.85
C THR A 113 3.14 15.67 17.54
N LEU A 114 2.62 16.89 17.38
CA LEU A 114 3.36 18.07 16.96
C LEU A 114 3.01 19.29 17.82
N PRO A 115 3.96 20.21 18.06
CA PRO A 115 3.74 21.42 18.83
C PRO A 115 2.97 22.48 18.02
N VAL A 116 1.67 22.26 17.81
CA VAL A 116 0.79 23.17 17.05
C VAL A 116 -0.39 23.59 17.93
N ASP A 117 -0.56 24.90 18.10
CA ASP A 117 -1.61 25.47 18.94
C ASP A 117 -3.01 25.18 18.39
N ARG A 118 -3.97 24.96 19.30
CA ARG A 118 -5.37 24.65 18.97
C ARG A 118 -6.03 25.69 18.05
N ASP A 119 -5.63 26.95 18.17
CA ASP A 119 -6.19 28.10 17.46
C ASP A 119 -5.51 28.34 16.09
N ALA A 120 -4.48 27.57 15.76
CA ALA A 120 -3.87 27.57 14.44
C ALA A 120 -4.73 26.86 13.37
N PHE A 121 -5.80 26.17 13.76
CA PHE A 121 -6.54 25.28 12.86
C PHE A 121 -7.86 25.86 12.34
N ILE A 122 -8.16 25.53 11.07
CA ILE A 122 -9.50 25.59 10.48
C ILE A 122 -9.96 24.15 10.25
N THR A 123 -11.13 23.79 10.79
CA THR A 123 -11.67 22.44 10.64
C THR A 123 -12.66 22.36 9.48
N VAL A 124 -12.47 21.38 8.59
CA VAL A 124 -13.32 21.13 7.41
C VAL A 124 -13.98 19.76 7.47
N GLY A 125 -15.12 19.64 6.78
CA GLY A 125 -15.90 18.41 6.61
C GLY A 125 -15.90 17.96 5.15
N ASP A 126 -16.57 16.84 4.88
CA ASP A 126 -16.69 16.31 3.52
C ASP A 126 -17.43 17.29 2.60
N GLY A 127 -16.91 17.51 1.40
CA GLY A 127 -17.47 18.44 0.41
C GLY A 127 -17.31 19.91 0.75
N HIS A 128 -16.74 20.28 1.90
CA HIS A 128 -16.44 21.67 2.22
C HIS A 128 -15.47 22.26 1.19
N THR A 129 -15.56 23.57 1.00
CA THR A 129 -14.72 24.30 0.05
C THR A 129 -14.05 25.50 0.70
N LEU A 130 -12.86 25.86 0.21
CA LEU A 130 -12.12 27.05 0.61
C LEU A 130 -11.58 27.78 -0.63
N SER A 131 -11.98 29.03 -0.83
CA SER A 131 -11.52 29.83 -1.97
C SER A 131 -10.12 30.41 -1.74
N LEU A 132 -9.32 30.40 -2.80
CA LEU A 132 -8.03 31.08 -2.92
C LEU A 132 -8.11 32.32 -3.85
N GLY A 133 -9.33 32.77 -4.17
CA GLY A 133 -9.62 33.70 -5.25
C GLY A 133 -10.05 32.94 -6.50
N ASN A 134 -9.18 32.88 -7.53
CA ASN A 134 -9.43 32.19 -8.80
C ASN A 134 -9.30 30.65 -8.78
N LYS A 135 -9.03 30.05 -7.62
CA LYS A 135 -8.97 28.60 -7.41
C LYS A 135 -9.73 28.24 -6.14
N THR A 136 -10.29 27.03 -6.11
CA THR A 136 -11.05 26.53 -4.97
C THR A 136 -10.45 25.22 -4.49
N LEU A 137 -10.23 25.08 -3.18
CA LEU A 137 -9.92 23.80 -2.55
C LEU A 137 -11.23 23.13 -2.15
N GLN A 138 -11.47 21.90 -2.61
CA GLN A 138 -12.59 21.05 -2.19
C GLN A 138 -12.04 19.86 -1.41
N PHE A 139 -12.58 19.60 -0.22
CA PHE A 139 -12.09 18.54 0.66
C PHE A 139 -12.97 17.29 0.54
N LEU A 140 -12.34 16.13 0.36
CA LEU A 140 -13.00 14.83 0.25
C LEU A 140 -12.51 13.94 1.38
N MET A 141 -13.39 13.62 2.34
CA MET A 141 -13.05 12.69 3.41
C MET A 141 -12.91 11.28 2.85
N THR A 142 -11.77 10.65 3.13
CA THR A 142 -11.42 9.29 2.69
C THR A 142 -10.80 8.58 3.89
N PRO A 143 -11.57 8.31 4.96
CA PRO A 143 -11.02 7.69 6.16
C PRO A 143 -10.57 6.25 5.87
N TRP A 144 -9.54 5.80 6.58
CA TRP A 144 -8.96 4.47 6.46
C TRP A 144 -8.28 4.21 5.11
N VAL A 145 -7.78 5.24 4.43
CA VAL A 145 -6.83 5.07 3.31
C VAL A 145 -5.51 5.81 3.59
N HIS A 146 -4.78 5.51 4.68
CA HIS A 146 -4.90 4.32 5.53
C HIS A 146 -5.30 4.62 7.00
N TRP A 147 -5.22 5.86 7.45
CA TRP A 147 -5.64 6.25 8.80
C TRP A 147 -7.06 6.82 8.86
N PRO A 148 -7.71 6.83 10.04
CA PRO A 148 -9.09 7.29 10.17
C PRO A 148 -9.30 8.78 9.91
N ASP A 149 -8.23 9.57 9.79
CA ASP A 149 -8.23 11.01 9.52
C ASP A 149 -7.93 11.38 8.06
N THR A 150 -7.60 10.45 7.19
CA THR A 150 -7.18 10.80 5.82
C THR A 150 -8.31 11.53 5.05
N MET A 151 -7.92 12.58 4.32
CA MET A 151 -8.76 13.28 3.35
C MET A 151 -7.95 13.59 2.08
N CYS A 152 -8.63 13.71 0.95
CA CYS A 152 -8.05 14.22 -0.29
C CYS A 152 -8.47 15.70 -0.49
N THR A 153 -7.65 16.45 -1.21
CA THR A 153 -7.97 17.83 -1.61
C THR A 153 -8.03 17.94 -3.14
N TYR A 154 -9.12 18.46 -3.69
CA TYR A 154 -9.33 18.62 -5.12
C TYR A 154 -9.40 20.11 -5.51
N VAL A 155 -8.82 20.46 -6.66
CA VAL A 155 -8.88 21.81 -7.23
C VAL A 155 -9.62 21.76 -8.57
N PRO A 156 -10.93 22.08 -8.62
CA PRO A 156 -11.74 21.94 -9.83
C PRO A 156 -11.20 22.72 -11.03
N GLU A 157 -10.71 23.94 -10.82
CA GLU A 157 -10.21 24.82 -11.88
C GLU A 157 -8.90 24.32 -12.50
N SER A 158 -8.21 23.40 -11.84
CA SER A 158 -6.96 22.78 -12.32
C SER A 158 -7.07 21.27 -12.48
N ARG A 159 -8.25 20.69 -12.23
CA ARG A 159 -8.57 19.27 -12.40
C ARG A 159 -7.54 18.34 -11.75
N ILE A 160 -7.07 18.72 -10.57
CA ILE A 160 -6.02 17.99 -9.83
C ILE A 160 -6.51 17.57 -8.44
N ALA A 161 -6.29 16.31 -8.10
CA ALA A 161 -6.51 15.79 -6.75
C ALA A 161 -5.17 15.53 -6.05
N PHE A 162 -5.03 16.05 -4.84
CA PHE A 162 -3.96 15.75 -3.91
C PHE A 162 -4.45 14.67 -2.95
N THR A 163 -3.86 13.49 -3.03
CA THR A 163 -4.40 12.27 -2.40
C THR A 163 -3.58 11.80 -1.20
N CYS A 164 -2.52 12.53 -0.86
CA CYS A 164 -1.59 12.14 0.19
C CYS A 164 -1.07 10.70 -0.03
N ASP A 165 -1.14 9.82 0.96
CA ASP A 165 -0.79 8.41 0.84
C ASP A 165 -1.64 7.64 -0.17
N PHE A 166 -2.91 7.99 -0.31
CA PHE A 166 -3.80 7.28 -1.21
C PHE A 166 -3.30 7.40 -2.65
N LEU A 167 -3.19 6.26 -3.34
CA LEU A 167 -2.59 6.14 -4.69
C LEU A 167 -1.08 6.44 -4.74
N GLY A 168 -0.38 6.45 -3.61
CA GLY A 168 1.06 6.67 -3.53
C GLY A 168 1.91 5.52 -4.07
N ALA A 169 3.20 5.80 -4.24
CA ALA A 169 4.21 4.82 -4.56
C ALA A 169 5.54 5.21 -3.92
N HIS A 170 6.17 4.31 -3.16
CA HIS A 170 7.55 4.53 -2.71
C HIS A 170 8.51 4.34 -3.88
N LEU A 171 8.89 5.46 -4.49
CA LEU A 171 9.78 5.52 -5.63
C LEU A 171 10.57 6.82 -5.60
N ALA A 172 11.86 6.76 -5.25
CA ALA A 172 12.77 7.87 -5.46
C ALA A 172 13.06 8.02 -6.96
N THR A 173 12.66 9.15 -7.53
CA THR A 173 12.90 9.47 -8.93
C THR A 173 12.98 10.98 -9.15
N THR A 174 13.80 11.39 -10.12
CA THR A 174 13.87 12.78 -10.61
C THR A 174 12.66 13.15 -11.47
N ASP A 175 11.98 12.15 -12.03
CA ASP A 175 10.83 12.36 -12.91
C ASP A 175 9.65 12.89 -12.10
N LEU A 176 9.05 13.99 -12.56
CA LEU A 176 7.88 14.55 -11.89
C LEU A 176 6.65 13.67 -12.12
N TYR A 177 6.52 13.09 -13.31
CA TYR A 177 5.36 12.34 -13.73
C TYR A 177 5.64 10.84 -13.83
N ALA A 178 4.58 10.05 -13.70
CA ALA A 178 4.61 8.60 -13.82
C ALA A 178 4.72 8.15 -15.30
N ASP A 179 5.79 8.56 -15.99
CA ASP A 179 5.97 8.29 -17.41
C ASP A 179 6.39 6.83 -17.68
N ASP A 180 7.21 6.24 -16.79
CA ASP A 180 7.51 4.80 -16.79
C ASP A 180 6.49 4.03 -15.95
N GLU A 181 5.34 3.75 -16.56
CA GLU A 181 4.23 3.10 -15.88
C GLU A 181 4.55 1.69 -15.38
N ALA A 182 5.44 0.93 -16.03
CA ALA A 182 5.79 -0.41 -15.58
C ALA A 182 6.56 -0.36 -14.25
N ARG A 183 7.52 0.55 -14.14
CA ARG A 183 8.26 0.79 -12.89
C ARG A 183 7.35 1.33 -11.79
N VAL A 184 6.49 2.30 -12.14
CA VAL A 184 5.55 2.91 -11.18
C VAL A 184 4.49 1.91 -10.72
N GLU A 185 3.95 1.06 -11.59
CA GLU A 185 2.99 0.01 -11.23
C GLU A 185 3.59 -0.92 -10.17
N THR A 186 4.85 -1.33 -10.33
CA THR A 186 5.53 -2.19 -9.36
C THR A 186 5.63 -1.51 -8.00
N ALA A 187 6.10 -0.25 -7.96
CA ALA A 187 6.21 0.51 -6.72
C ALA A 187 4.84 0.81 -6.07
N ALA A 188 3.83 1.15 -6.87
CA ALA A 188 2.47 1.41 -6.40
C ALA A 188 1.79 0.12 -5.90
N LYS A 189 2.03 -1.03 -6.54
CA LYS A 189 1.50 -2.33 -6.10
C LYS A 189 2.11 -2.75 -4.78
N ARG A 190 3.42 -2.52 -4.60
CA ARG A 190 4.12 -2.74 -3.32
C ARG A 190 3.54 -1.86 -2.21
N TYR A 191 3.43 -0.57 -2.48
CA TYR A 191 2.83 0.41 -1.58
C TYR A 191 1.39 0.03 -1.19
N TYR A 192 0.56 -0.35 -2.19
CA TYR A 192 -0.79 -0.84 -1.95
C TYR A 192 -0.78 -2.09 -1.06
N ALA A 193 0.04 -3.08 -1.38
CA ALA A 193 0.05 -4.37 -0.71
C ALA A 193 0.43 -4.27 0.77
N GLU A 194 1.37 -3.39 1.10
CA GLU A 194 1.89 -3.25 2.47
C GLU A 194 1.06 -2.29 3.33
N ILE A 195 0.48 -1.23 2.74
CA ILE A 195 -0.16 -0.14 3.49
C ILE A 195 -1.69 -0.14 3.30
N MET A 196 -2.18 -0.27 2.06
CA MET A 196 -3.59 -0.02 1.73
C MET A 196 -4.44 -1.29 1.72
N MET A 197 -3.84 -2.45 1.46
CA MET A 197 -4.56 -3.73 1.32
C MET A 197 -5.39 -4.12 2.55
N PRO A 198 -4.93 -3.92 3.80
CA PRO A 198 -5.77 -4.15 5.00
C PRO A 198 -7.08 -3.36 4.98
N TYR A 199 -7.11 -2.23 4.27
CA TYR A 199 -8.25 -1.31 4.16
C TYR A 199 -8.93 -1.38 2.78
N ARG A 200 -8.87 -2.54 2.11
CA ARG A 200 -9.38 -2.75 0.74
C ARG A 200 -10.77 -2.15 0.48
N ALA A 201 -11.72 -2.35 1.39
CA ALA A 201 -13.09 -1.85 1.24
C ALA A 201 -13.14 -0.30 1.23
N PHE A 202 -12.43 0.35 2.15
CA PHE A 202 -12.30 1.80 2.19
C PHE A 202 -11.54 2.34 0.97
N SER A 203 -10.50 1.63 0.52
CA SER A 203 -9.78 1.95 -0.72
C SER A 203 -10.71 1.90 -1.93
N LYS A 204 -11.60 0.90 -2.04
CA LYS A 204 -12.60 0.80 -3.11
C LYS A 204 -13.52 2.02 -3.13
N GLU A 205 -14.06 2.41 -1.98
CA GLU A 205 -14.91 3.60 -1.85
C GLU A 205 -14.16 4.90 -2.19
N ALA A 206 -12.89 5.02 -1.78
CA ALA A 206 -12.04 6.17 -2.10
C ALA A 206 -11.74 6.26 -3.61
N VAL A 207 -11.51 5.13 -4.28
CA VAL A 207 -11.33 5.04 -5.74
C VAL A 207 -12.59 5.51 -6.46
N ASP A 208 -13.77 5.07 -6.04
CA ASP A 208 -15.04 5.49 -6.65
C ASP A 208 -15.28 6.99 -6.45
N LYS A 209 -15.01 7.49 -5.24
CA LYS A 209 -15.18 8.91 -4.88
C LYS A 209 -14.23 9.83 -5.66
N VAL A 210 -12.94 9.52 -5.68
CA VAL A 210 -11.93 10.31 -6.41
C VAL A 210 -12.11 10.14 -7.92
N GLY A 211 -12.41 8.93 -8.39
CA GLY A 211 -12.62 8.62 -9.81
C GLY A 211 -13.87 9.27 -10.43
N ALA A 212 -14.83 9.74 -9.62
CA ALA A 212 -15.97 10.52 -10.08
C ALA A 212 -15.63 12.00 -10.38
N LEU A 213 -14.44 12.46 -9.99
CA LEU A 213 -13.98 13.82 -10.26
C LEU A 213 -13.49 13.98 -11.70
N ALA A 214 -13.50 15.22 -12.18
CA ALA A 214 -12.95 15.54 -13.48
C ALA A 214 -11.44 15.77 -13.36
N LEU A 215 -10.64 14.73 -13.65
CA LEU A 215 -9.20 14.72 -13.35
C LEU A 215 -8.32 14.80 -14.59
N ASP A 216 -7.34 15.68 -14.54
CA ASP A 216 -6.17 15.73 -15.42
C ASP A 216 -4.91 15.23 -14.68
N PHE A 217 -4.87 15.40 -13.34
CA PHE A 217 -3.74 14.99 -12.51
C PHE A 217 -4.19 14.36 -11.18
N ILE A 218 -3.43 13.37 -10.70
CA ILE A 218 -3.45 12.89 -9.31
C ILE A 218 -2.04 13.07 -8.73
N ALA A 219 -1.94 13.72 -7.58
CA ALA A 219 -0.69 14.16 -6.97
C ALA A 219 -0.56 13.58 -5.54
N PRO A 220 0.08 12.41 -5.37
CA PRO A 220 0.25 11.77 -4.07
C PRO A 220 1.38 12.39 -3.26
N SER A 221 1.46 12.08 -1.96
CA SER A 221 2.58 12.50 -1.10
C SER A 221 3.86 11.67 -1.29
N HIS A 222 3.75 10.49 -1.92
CA HIS A 222 4.88 9.63 -2.26
C HIS A 222 4.92 9.29 -3.75
N GLY A 223 6.10 9.39 -4.35
CA GLY A 223 6.35 9.00 -5.73
C GLY A 223 6.03 10.11 -6.74
N PRO A 224 5.90 9.77 -8.03
CA PRO A 224 5.59 10.73 -9.08
C PRO A 224 4.09 11.11 -9.15
N VAL A 225 3.79 12.21 -9.83
CA VAL A 225 2.43 12.66 -10.16
C VAL A 225 1.88 11.84 -11.32
N TYR A 226 0.62 11.42 -11.24
CA TYR A 226 -0.06 10.75 -12.36
C TYR A 226 -0.68 11.78 -13.29
N ALA A 227 -0.06 12.02 -14.44
CA ALA A 227 -0.63 12.83 -15.53
C ALA A 227 -1.69 12.09 -16.37
N ARG A 228 -1.88 10.79 -16.08
CA ARG A 228 -2.95 9.97 -16.66
C ARG A 228 -3.74 9.27 -15.54
N PRO A 229 -4.67 9.97 -14.87
CA PRO A 229 -5.42 9.43 -13.73
C PRO A 229 -6.02 8.02 -13.93
N PRO A 230 -6.56 7.65 -15.12
CA PRO A 230 -7.04 6.29 -15.36
C PRO A 230 -6.02 5.19 -15.05
N PHE A 231 -4.72 5.40 -15.29
CA PHE A 231 -3.69 4.38 -15.05
C PHE A 231 -3.72 3.85 -13.61
N ILE A 232 -3.54 4.75 -12.63
CA ILE A 232 -3.49 4.34 -11.22
C ILE A 232 -4.87 3.97 -10.67
N LEU A 233 -5.94 4.63 -11.16
CA LEU A 233 -7.30 4.31 -10.74
C LEU A 233 -7.73 2.92 -11.21
N ASP A 234 -7.41 2.51 -12.43
CA ASP A 234 -7.75 1.18 -12.96
C ASP A 234 -6.95 0.07 -12.26
N LEU A 235 -5.68 0.33 -11.93
CA LEU A 235 -4.88 -0.56 -11.08
C LEU A 235 -5.54 -0.77 -9.72
N TYR A 236 -5.89 0.33 -9.02
CA TYR A 236 -6.57 0.22 -7.73
C TYR A 236 -7.96 -0.41 -7.84
N ARG A 237 -8.74 -0.18 -8.92
CA ARG A 237 -10.00 -0.91 -9.16
C ARG A 237 -9.77 -2.41 -9.26
N SER A 238 -8.73 -2.84 -9.97
CA SER A 238 -8.33 -4.25 -10.01
C SER A 238 -7.92 -4.76 -8.63
N TRP A 239 -7.02 -4.05 -7.93
CA TRP A 239 -6.51 -4.47 -6.62
C TRP A 239 -7.54 -4.43 -5.50
N THR A 240 -8.59 -3.62 -5.62
CA THR A 240 -9.67 -3.54 -4.62
C THR A 240 -10.89 -4.40 -4.95
N SER A 241 -10.97 -4.97 -6.15
CA SER A 241 -12.07 -5.83 -6.57
C SER A 241 -12.25 -7.06 -5.67
N ASP A 242 -13.44 -7.66 -5.67
CA ASP A 242 -13.72 -8.87 -4.89
C ASP A 242 -13.30 -10.17 -5.62
N ALA A 243 -12.98 -10.06 -6.91
CA ALA A 243 -12.60 -11.16 -7.78
C ALA A 243 -11.06 -11.32 -7.81
N PRO A 244 -10.50 -12.37 -7.19
CA PRO A 244 -9.08 -12.67 -7.36
C PRO A 244 -8.80 -13.26 -8.76
N LYS A 245 -7.51 -13.33 -9.11
CA LYS A 245 -7.01 -14.04 -10.30
C LYS A 245 -6.77 -15.52 -9.95
N PRO A 246 -6.76 -16.44 -10.94
CA PRO A 246 -6.54 -17.87 -10.70
C PRO A 246 -5.04 -18.10 -10.47
N PHE A 247 -4.57 -17.70 -9.30
CA PHE A 247 -3.16 -17.60 -8.96
C PHE A 247 -2.89 -18.13 -7.56
N VAL A 248 -1.86 -18.96 -7.45
CA VAL A 248 -1.46 -19.65 -6.21
C VAL A 248 -0.15 -19.07 -5.70
N VAL A 249 -0.11 -18.63 -4.44
CA VAL A 249 1.13 -18.27 -3.76
C VAL A 249 1.50 -19.36 -2.76
N ILE A 250 2.76 -19.80 -2.77
CA ILE A 250 3.24 -20.87 -1.89
C ILE A 250 4.39 -20.33 -1.01
N PRO A 251 4.11 -19.66 0.12
CA PRO A 251 5.16 -19.36 1.10
C PRO A 251 5.69 -20.67 1.69
N TYR A 252 6.99 -20.91 1.53
CA TYR A 252 7.59 -22.18 1.93
C TYR A 252 8.97 -22.04 2.57
N VAL A 253 9.33 -23.06 3.35
CA VAL A 253 10.70 -23.31 3.79
C VAL A 253 10.95 -24.81 3.77
N SER A 254 12.21 -25.23 3.63
CA SER A 254 12.61 -26.62 3.81
C SER A 254 13.95 -26.70 4.53
N MET A 255 14.04 -27.54 5.56
CA MET A 255 15.31 -27.78 6.28
C MET A 255 16.14 -28.90 5.64
N TYR A 256 15.48 -29.91 5.06
CA TYR A 256 16.09 -31.12 4.52
C TYR A 256 15.40 -31.57 3.22
N GLU A 257 15.08 -30.62 2.35
CA GLU A 257 14.53 -30.80 1.00
C GLU A 257 13.14 -31.46 0.84
N SER A 258 12.62 -32.20 1.83
CA SER A 258 11.31 -32.87 1.69
C SER A 258 10.18 -31.91 1.30
N THR A 259 10.01 -30.82 2.06
CA THR A 259 9.01 -29.79 1.74
C THR A 259 9.31 -29.10 0.40
N ALA A 260 10.59 -28.87 0.06
CA ALA A 260 10.96 -28.25 -1.21
C ALA A 260 10.58 -29.15 -2.40
N GLN A 261 10.77 -30.47 -2.29
CA GLN A 261 10.34 -31.43 -3.31
C GLN A 261 8.81 -31.45 -3.46
N MET A 262 8.06 -31.36 -2.37
CA MET A 262 6.60 -31.27 -2.42
C MET A 262 6.13 -29.97 -3.09
N VAL A 263 6.75 -28.84 -2.77
CA VAL A 263 6.45 -27.54 -3.39
C VAL A 263 6.75 -27.58 -4.88
N ALA A 264 7.93 -28.05 -5.28
CA ALA A 264 8.31 -28.15 -6.69
C ALA A 264 7.34 -29.04 -7.48
N TYR A 265 6.97 -30.21 -6.93
CA TYR A 265 6.02 -31.11 -7.57
C TYR A 265 4.64 -30.44 -7.72
N LEU A 266 4.09 -29.87 -6.65
CA LEU A 266 2.80 -29.17 -6.70
C LEU A 266 2.81 -28.01 -7.70
N THR A 267 3.90 -27.25 -7.74
CA THR A 267 4.11 -26.17 -8.72
C THR A 267 3.98 -26.72 -10.15
N ASP A 268 4.66 -27.80 -10.51
CA ASP A 268 4.55 -28.41 -11.84
C ASP A 268 3.12 -28.88 -12.14
N ARG A 269 2.46 -29.52 -11.16
CA ARG A 269 1.08 -30.01 -11.32
C ARG A 269 0.08 -28.86 -11.54
N LEU A 270 0.27 -27.73 -10.87
CA LEU A 270 -0.56 -26.54 -11.06
C LEU A 270 -0.32 -25.90 -12.44
N ILE A 271 0.93 -25.84 -12.90
CA ILE A 271 1.29 -25.34 -14.23
C ILE A 271 0.66 -26.18 -15.34
N GLU A 272 0.67 -27.51 -15.22
CA GLU A 272 0.01 -28.41 -16.19
C GLU A 272 -1.50 -28.15 -16.31
N ARG A 273 -2.12 -27.61 -15.26
CA ARG A 273 -3.54 -27.23 -15.21
C ARG A 273 -3.79 -25.78 -15.64
N GLY A 274 -2.75 -25.08 -16.12
CA GLY A 274 -2.84 -23.68 -16.58
C GLY A 274 -2.95 -22.66 -15.46
N ILE A 275 -2.60 -23.03 -14.23
CA ILE A 275 -2.72 -22.16 -13.05
C ILE A 275 -1.38 -21.46 -12.81
N GLY A 276 -1.43 -20.12 -12.70
CA GLY A 276 -0.26 -19.35 -12.32
C GLY A 276 0.12 -19.63 -10.86
N VAL A 277 1.40 -19.88 -10.60
CA VAL A 277 1.89 -20.23 -9.26
C VAL A 277 3.20 -19.51 -8.96
N LYS A 278 3.35 -19.05 -7.71
CA LYS A 278 4.56 -18.40 -7.20
C LYS A 278 4.99 -19.00 -5.86
N PRO A 279 5.95 -19.94 -5.87
CA PRO A 279 6.61 -20.36 -4.64
C PRO A 279 7.55 -19.26 -4.15
N ILE A 280 7.53 -18.98 -2.84
CA ILE A 280 8.34 -17.95 -2.19
C ILE A 280 9.06 -18.59 -1.00
N ASN A 281 10.39 -18.63 -1.06
CA ASN A 281 11.19 -19.13 0.05
C ASN A 281 11.25 -18.08 1.16
N VAL A 282 10.77 -18.43 2.36
CA VAL A 282 10.63 -17.49 3.49
C VAL A 282 11.87 -17.38 4.38
N VAL A 283 13.01 -17.97 4.02
CA VAL A 283 14.27 -17.84 4.79
C VAL A 283 14.75 -16.39 4.82
N ASP A 284 14.77 -15.72 3.68
CA ASP A 284 15.13 -14.31 3.51
C ASP A 284 13.95 -13.56 2.90
N LEU A 285 12.81 -13.57 3.62
CA LEU A 285 11.53 -13.06 3.10
C LEU A 285 11.58 -11.54 2.87
N ASP A 286 11.54 -11.11 1.61
CA ASP A 286 11.11 -9.76 1.27
C ASP A 286 9.60 -9.65 1.50
N THR A 287 9.22 -8.94 2.57
CA THR A 287 7.82 -8.79 2.99
C THR A 287 6.96 -8.08 1.95
N GLY A 288 7.53 -7.14 1.19
CA GLY A 288 6.79 -6.40 0.17
C GLY A 288 6.62 -7.21 -1.10
N GLU A 289 7.63 -8.00 -1.49
CA GLU A 289 7.49 -8.97 -2.58
C GLU A 289 6.43 -10.04 -2.27
N PHE A 290 6.44 -10.53 -1.04
CA PHE A 290 5.43 -11.44 -0.54
C PHE A 290 4.05 -10.80 -0.54
N ALA A 291 3.88 -9.62 0.05
CA ALA A 291 2.60 -8.90 0.08
C ALA A 291 2.06 -8.64 -1.34
N MET A 292 2.91 -8.19 -2.27
CA MET A 292 2.53 -7.96 -3.68
C MET A 292 1.99 -9.22 -4.35
N SER A 293 2.59 -10.38 -4.08
CA SER A 293 2.14 -11.65 -4.64
C SER A 293 0.74 -12.04 -4.19
N LEU A 294 0.33 -11.59 -3.00
CA LEU A 294 -0.95 -11.91 -2.37
C LEU A 294 -2.11 -11.02 -2.85
N VAL A 295 -1.84 -9.85 -3.45
CA VAL A 295 -2.85 -8.85 -3.85
C VAL A 295 -3.96 -9.46 -4.71
N GLU A 296 -3.60 -10.33 -5.65
CA GLU A 296 -4.53 -10.91 -6.63
C GLU A 296 -4.66 -12.43 -6.48
N ALA A 297 -3.98 -13.04 -5.51
CA ALA A 297 -4.01 -14.50 -5.31
C ALA A 297 -5.40 -14.98 -4.87
N SER A 298 -5.92 -16.00 -5.56
CA SER A 298 -7.14 -16.71 -5.13
C SER A 298 -6.84 -17.81 -4.12
N THR A 299 -5.59 -18.29 -4.06
CA THR A 299 -5.18 -19.40 -3.20
C THR A 299 -3.81 -19.17 -2.60
N VAL A 300 -3.66 -19.54 -1.32
CA VAL A 300 -2.36 -19.55 -0.63
C VAL A 300 -2.11 -20.94 -0.05
N VAL A 301 -0.97 -21.55 -0.39
CA VAL A 301 -0.56 -22.87 0.12
C VAL A 301 0.62 -22.69 1.05
N PHE A 302 0.41 -22.85 2.36
CA PHE A 302 1.50 -22.75 3.34
C PHE A 302 2.27 -24.06 3.39
N ALA A 303 3.58 -23.99 3.11
CA ALA A 303 4.42 -25.19 3.00
C ALA A 303 5.55 -25.17 4.02
N SER A 304 5.54 -26.07 4.99
CA SER A 304 6.55 -26.07 6.07
C SER A 304 7.00 -27.48 6.46
N PRO A 305 8.25 -27.68 6.88
CA PRO A 305 8.56 -28.79 7.76
C PRO A 305 7.93 -28.53 9.14
N THR A 306 7.66 -29.58 9.90
CA THR A 306 7.29 -29.46 11.30
C THR A 306 8.53 -29.16 12.14
N VAL A 307 8.49 -28.04 12.87
CA VAL A 307 9.48 -27.66 13.89
C VAL A 307 8.79 -27.73 15.25
N LEU A 308 9.37 -28.49 16.18
CA LEU A 308 8.73 -28.87 17.45
C LEU A 308 7.38 -29.56 17.19
N SER A 309 6.26 -28.84 17.31
CA SER A 309 4.91 -29.34 17.03
C SER A 309 4.17 -28.59 15.92
N GLY A 310 4.78 -27.57 15.31
CA GLY A 310 4.09 -26.64 14.40
C GLY A 310 4.95 -26.14 13.23
N PRO A 311 4.57 -25.02 12.60
CA PRO A 311 5.31 -24.46 11.47
C PRO A 311 6.69 -23.96 11.87
N HIS A 312 7.59 -23.97 10.89
CA HIS A 312 8.85 -23.25 10.98
C HIS A 312 8.56 -21.75 11.21
N PRO A 313 9.34 -21.04 12.05
CA PRO A 313 9.09 -19.63 12.38
C PRO A 313 8.91 -18.71 11.16
N GLY A 314 9.67 -18.91 10.09
CA GLY A 314 9.50 -18.14 8.84
C GLY A 314 8.12 -18.32 8.18
N VAL A 315 7.57 -19.54 8.17
CA VAL A 315 6.22 -19.79 7.64
C VAL A 315 5.16 -19.27 8.61
N ALA A 316 5.41 -19.36 9.91
CA ALA A 316 4.55 -18.76 10.93
C ALA A 316 4.47 -17.23 10.73
N TYR A 317 5.59 -16.56 10.46
CA TYR A 317 5.63 -15.13 10.16
C TYR A 317 4.88 -14.80 8.85
N ALA A 318 5.09 -15.57 7.79
CA ALA A 318 4.35 -15.41 6.53
C ALA A 318 2.83 -15.59 6.72
N ALA A 319 2.41 -16.56 7.54
CA ALA A 319 0.99 -16.75 7.89
C ALA A 319 0.43 -15.57 8.69
N LEU A 320 1.20 -15.03 9.64
CA LEU A 320 0.80 -13.83 10.39
C LEU A 320 0.59 -12.63 9.46
N LEU A 321 1.55 -12.36 8.57
CA LEU A 321 1.45 -11.29 7.57
C LEU A 321 0.22 -11.49 6.67
N ALA A 322 0.06 -12.69 6.10
CA ALA A 322 -1.10 -13.01 5.27
C ALA A 322 -2.44 -12.86 6.03
N ASN A 323 -2.48 -13.10 7.34
CA ASN A 323 -3.70 -12.91 8.13
C ASN A 323 -4.06 -11.43 8.31
N VAL A 324 -3.07 -10.54 8.52
CA VAL A 324 -3.32 -9.13 8.85
C VAL A 324 -3.55 -8.26 7.61
N LEU A 325 -3.07 -8.70 6.44
CA LEU A 325 -3.09 -7.89 5.23
C LEU A 325 -4.44 -7.86 4.47
N GLY A 326 -5.46 -8.63 4.89
CA GLY A 326 -6.80 -8.52 4.29
C GLY A 326 -6.94 -9.09 2.87
N LEU A 327 -6.37 -10.28 2.64
CA LEU A 327 -6.29 -10.95 1.34
C LEU A 327 -7.66 -11.15 0.66
N LYS A 328 -7.62 -11.33 -0.67
CA LYS A 328 -8.78 -11.77 -1.47
C LYS A 328 -8.89 -13.29 -1.58
N ALA A 329 -7.83 -14.01 -1.20
CA ALA A 329 -7.74 -15.45 -1.35
C ALA A 329 -8.97 -16.14 -0.76
N LYS A 330 -9.60 -16.98 -1.58
CA LYS A 330 -10.81 -17.75 -1.24
C LYS A 330 -10.48 -19.13 -0.72
N TYR A 331 -9.29 -19.61 -1.05
CA TYR A 331 -8.85 -20.95 -0.71
C TYR A 331 -7.48 -20.92 -0.04
N ALA A 332 -7.24 -21.90 0.82
CA ALA A 332 -5.95 -22.11 1.44
C ALA A 332 -5.66 -23.61 1.58
N ALA A 333 -4.39 -23.96 1.70
CA ALA A 333 -3.98 -25.33 2.01
C ALA A 333 -2.71 -25.31 2.87
N VAL A 334 -2.45 -26.43 3.54
CA VAL A 334 -1.19 -26.66 4.25
C VAL A 334 -0.56 -27.92 3.69
N ILE A 335 0.70 -27.84 3.29
CA ILE A 335 1.51 -29.00 2.91
C ILE A 335 2.79 -29.03 3.75
N GLY A 336 3.35 -30.22 3.98
CA GLY A 336 4.55 -30.28 4.79
C GLY A 336 5.10 -31.66 5.07
N SER A 337 6.30 -31.66 5.67
CA SER A 337 6.98 -32.87 6.11
C SER A 337 7.23 -32.87 7.61
N PHE A 338 7.09 -34.02 8.27
CA PHE A 338 7.32 -34.18 9.71
C PHE A 338 8.18 -35.41 10.03
N GLY A 339 8.79 -35.43 11.22
CA GLY A 339 9.66 -36.53 11.65
C GLY A 339 8.95 -37.62 12.46
N TRP A 340 8.17 -37.22 13.47
CA TRP A 340 7.48 -38.12 14.40
C TRP A 340 6.00 -37.76 14.52
N GLU A 341 5.71 -36.59 15.08
CA GLU A 341 4.36 -36.06 15.36
C GLU A 341 4.37 -34.53 15.19
N GLY A 342 3.19 -33.95 15.03
CA GLY A 342 2.98 -32.50 14.97
C GLY A 342 1.61 -32.15 14.41
N ASN A 343 1.17 -30.93 14.70
CA ASN A 343 -0.14 -30.40 14.32
C ASN A 343 0.06 -29.19 13.39
N LEU A 344 0.92 -29.35 12.38
CA LEU A 344 1.28 -28.27 11.46
C LEU A 344 0.03 -27.65 10.80
N PRO A 345 -0.90 -28.43 10.20
CA PRO A 345 -2.09 -27.87 9.57
C PRO A 345 -2.96 -27.08 10.54
N GLU A 346 -3.23 -27.63 11.73
CA GLU A 346 -4.11 -27.02 12.72
C GLU A 346 -3.52 -25.71 13.25
N ILE A 347 -2.21 -25.68 13.52
CA ILE A 347 -1.55 -24.48 14.01
C ILE A 347 -1.56 -23.39 12.92
N VAL A 348 -1.20 -23.70 11.68
CA VAL A 348 -1.23 -22.70 10.59
C VAL A 348 -2.65 -22.19 10.36
N GLN A 349 -3.66 -23.07 10.35
CA GLN A 349 -5.07 -22.67 10.24
C GLN A 349 -5.49 -21.73 11.38
N SER A 350 -5.08 -22.02 12.61
CA SER A 350 -5.40 -21.19 13.78
C SER A 350 -4.78 -19.79 13.73
N MET A 351 -3.71 -19.60 12.94
CA MET A 351 -3.05 -18.30 12.72
C MET A 351 -3.76 -17.41 11.69
N LEU A 352 -4.74 -17.95 10.97
CA LEU A 352 -5.41 -17.29 9.84
C LEU A 352 -6.90 -16.96 10.08
N PRO A 353 -7.33 -16.51 11.30
CA PRO A 353 -8.75 -16.33 11.60
C PRO A 353 -9.44 -15.23 10.78
N LYS A 354 -8.69 -14.29 10.18
CA LYS A 354 -9.24 -13.21 9.35
C LYS A 354 -9.32 -13.55 7.86
N LEU A 355 -8.63 -14.60 7.41
CA LEU A 355 -8.53 -14.92 5.99
C LEU A 355 -9.90 -15.32 5.39
N GLY A 356 -10.75 -15.99 6.17
CA GLY A 356 -12.08 -16.42 5.72
C GLY A 356 -12.07 -17.40 4.54
N ALA A 357 -10.93 -18.01 4.23
CA ALA A 357 -10.76 -18.95 3.14
C ALA A 357 -11.27 -20.36 3.49
N THR A 358 -11.71 -21.09 2.48
CA THR A 358 -11.94 -22.54 2.58
C THR A 358 -10.61 -23.27 2.52
N PHE A 359 -10.32 -24.09 3.52
CA PHE A 359 -9.11 -24.91 3.54
C PHE A 359 -9.33 -26.23 2.80
N PHE A 360 -8.43 -26.57 1.89
CA PHE A 360 -8.35 -27.91 1.33
C PHE A 360 -7.72 -28.88 2.33
N GLU A 361 -8.00 -30.18 2.14
CA GLU A 361 -7.37 -31.25 2.92
C GLU A 361 -5.84 -31.17 2.83
N PRO A 362 -5.13 -31.13 3.98
CA PRO A 362 -3.69 -30.91 4.01
C PRO A 362 -2.93 -32.13 3.48
N VAL A 363 -1.74 -31.89 2.90
CA VAL A 363 -0.84 -32.95 2.43
C VAL A 363 0.39 -33.03 3.33
N MET A 364 0.41 -34.02 4.21
CA MET A 364 1.48 -34.21 5.21
C MET A 364 2.26 -35.50 4.95
N VAL A 365 3.59 -35.43 4.97
CA VAL A 365 4.45 -36.60 4.77
C VAL A 365 5.43 -36.83 5.91
N LYS A 366 5.62 -38.09 6.30
CA LYS A 366 6.65 -38.47 7.27
C LYS A 366 8.00 -38.65 6.57
N GLY A 367 8.96 -37.77 6.84
CA GLY A 367 10.29 -37.81 6.24
C GLY A 367 10.29 -37.42 4.76
N LEU A 368 10.83 -38.29 3.90
CA LEU A 368 11.00 -38.06 2.47
C LEU A 368 9.69 -38.37 1.70
N PRO A 369 9.23 -37.48 0.80
CA PRO A 369 8.07 -37.76 -0.06
C PRO A 369 8.31 -38.96 -0.98
N ARG A 370 7.26 -39.74 -1.20
CA ARG A 370 7.22 -40.93 -2.08
C ARG A 370 5.97 -40.87 -2.94
N GLU A 371 5.76 -41.87 -3.81
CA GLU A 371 4.63 -41.96 -4.74
C GLU A 371 3.27 -41.62 -4.11
N ALA A 372 2.98 -42.15 -2.91
CA ALA A 372 1.72 -41.84 -2.21
C ALA A 372 1.57 -40.34 -1.87
N ALA A 373 2.66 -39.66 -1.51
CA ALA A 373 2.64 -38.22 -1.24
C ALA A 373 2.44 -37.42 -2.54
N PHE A 374 3.05 -37.85 -3.64
CA PHE A 374 2.87 -37.22 -4.94
C PHE A 374 1.43 -37.37 -5.46
N ALA A 375 0.81 -38.54 -5.26
CA ALA A 375 -0.60 -38.74 -5.59
C ALA A 375 -1.55 -37.81 -4.79
N GLU A 376 -1.25 -37.55 -3.51
CA GLU A 376 -2.00 -36.57 -2.72
C GLU A 376 -1.78 -35.12 -3.17
N LEU A 377 -0.58 -34.79 -3.68
CA LEU A 377 -0.32 -33.49 -4.30
C LEU A 377 -1.03 -33.33 -5.65
N ASP A 378 -1.17 -34.42 -6.42
CA ASP A 378 -2.00 -34.44 -7.64
C ASP A 378 -3.46 -34.15 -7.31
N ARG A 379 -4.01 -34.82 -6.28
CA ARG A 379 -5.36 -34.55 -5.77
C ARG A 379 -5.51 -33.08 -5.37
N LEU A 380 -4.57 -32.53 -4.60
CA LEU A 380 -4.62 -31.13 -4.19
C LEU A 380 -4.59 -30.17 -5.39
N ALA A 381 -3.78 -30.47 -6.41
CA ALA A 381 -3.74 -29.67 -7.64
C ALA A 381 -5.07 -29.71 -8.41
N ASP A 382 -5.73 -30.88 -8.47
CA ASP A 382 -7.07 -31.03 -9.06
C ASP A 382 -8.13 -30.25 -8.29
N ASP A 383 -8.10 -30.32 -6.95
CA ASP A 383 -9.05 -29.59 -6.10
C ASP A 383 -8.90 -28.07 -6.27
N ILE A 384 -7.66 -27.57 -6.33
CA ILE A 384 -7.38 -26.14 -6.59
C ILE A 384 -7.90 -25.75 -7.98
N ALA A 385 -7.65 -26.56 -9.01
CA ALA A 385 -8.11 -26.27 -10.37
C ALA A 385 -9.63 -26.25 -10.48
N ALA A 386 -10.31 -27.22 -9.88
CA ALA A 386 -11.77 -27.27 -9.84
C ALA A 386 -12.35 -26.03 -9.13
N ALA A 387 -11.73 -25.62 -8.02
CA ALA A 387 -12.14 -24.44 -7.28
C ALA A 387 -11.94 -23.14 -8.07
N HIS A 388 -10.82 -22.99 -8.80
CA HIS A 388 -10.58 -21.83 -9.67
C HIS A 388 -11.55 -21.77 -10.84
N ALA A 389 -11.92 -22.92 -11.42
CA ALA A 389 -12.90 -22.98 -12.51
C ALA A 389 -14.33 -22.63 -12.05
N ALA A 390 -14.68 -22.90 -10.79
CA ALA A 390 -16.00 -22.66 -10.22
C ALA A 390 -16.20 -21.22 -9.70
N ALA A 391 -15.12 -20.47 -9.46
CA ALA A 391 -15.19 -19.11 -8.94
C ALA A 391 -15.37 -18.07 -10.07
N PRO A 392 -16.05 -16.92 -9.82
CA PRO A 392 -15.99 -15.77 -10.71
C PRO A 392 -14.57 -15.17 -10.64
N VAL A 393 -13.67 -15.71 -11.45
CA VAL A 393 -12.32 -15.22 -11.62
C VAL A 393 -12.37 -14.03 -12.59
N ALA A 394 -11.73 -12.92 -12.25
CA ALA A 394 -11.60 -11.81 -13.20
C ALA A 394 -10.77 -12.29 -14.42
N ALA A 395 -11.31 -12.06 -15.62
CA ALA A 395 -10.66 -12.42 -16.89
C ALA A 395 -9.33 -11.69 -17.10
#